data_AF-A0A535LE42-F1
#
_entry.id   AF-A0A535LE42-F1
#
_cell.length_a   1.000
_cell.length_b   1.000
_cell.length_c   1.000
_cell.angle_alpha   90.00
_cell.angle_beta   90.00
_cell.angle_gamma   90.00
#
_symmetry.space_group_name_H-M   'P 1'
#
loop_
_entity.id
_entity.type
_entity.pdbx_description
1 polymer ?
#
loop_
_entity_poly.entity_id
_entity_poly.type
_entity_poly.pdbx_seq_one_letter_code
_entity_poly.pdbx_strand_id
1 'polypeptide(L)'
;MTQHRANSVDGQLRLWIRVHTTGFSDEVVPVVSEIEFHSIRDGDTILLDYSPNLHILYALEGNGQRYVLPNSGSSGIFVGAVALLLLGSVLLLYPAVLAYWGWRDLYDRRESRCEITGKVISLRAAAQTRAGRPGLTPRPARTWYGVALSFIDTSALEQVMTFAIREEVYKSLRRGDIVHITYSPNLHYAYVVEPIEGGERAE
;
A
#
# COMPACT_ATOMS: atom_id res chain seq x y z
N MET A 1 31.61 4.88 30.69
CA MET A 1 32.99 4.32 30.69
C MET A 1 33.19 3.52 29.41
N THR A 2 34.36 3.63 28.79
CA THR A 2 34.72 2.95 27.53
C THR A 2 35.58 1.71 27.78
N GLN A 3 35.37 0.66 26.98
CA GLN A 3 36.17 -0.55 26.98
C GLN A 3 36.39 -1.05 25.54
N HIS A 4 37.62 -1.42 25.20
CA HIS A 4 37.94 -2.00 23.89
C HIS A 4 37.49 -3.46 23.82
N ARG A 5 36.83 -3.85 22.72
CA ARG A 5 36.57 -5.26 22.43
C ARG A 5 36.66 -5.52 20.93
N ALA A 6 37.69 -6.25 20.52
CA ALA A 6 37.77 -6.80 19.17
C ALA A 6 36.81 -8.00 19.06
N ASN A 7 35.76 -7.87 18.27
CA ASN A 7 34.89 -9.01 17.96
C ASN A 7 35.46 -9.75 16.75
N SER A 8 35.91 -11.00 16.98
CA SER A 8 36.55 -11.85 15.96
C SER A 8 35.62 -12.30 14.82
N VAL A 9 34.32 -11.96 14.85
CA VAL A 9 33.31 -12.51 13.92
C VAL A 9 33.23 -11.73 12.61
N ASP A 10 33.37 -10.40 12.65
CA ASP A 10 33.20 -9.53 11.46
C ASP A 10 34.47 -8.77 11.07
N GLY A 11 35.58 -8.94 11.80
CA GLY A 11 36.82 -8.18 11.61
C GLY A 11 36.72 -6.67 11.92
N GLN A 12 35.58 -6.21 12.44
CA GLN A 12 35.34 -4.80 12.74
C GLN A 12 35.75 -4.43 14.16
N LEU A 13 36.40 -3.27 14.31
CA LEU A 13 36.82 -2.71 15.58
C LEU A 13 35.63 -2.03 16.28
N ARG A 14 35.38 -2.39 17.53
CA ARG A 14 34.21 -1.94 18.29
C ARG A 14 34.63 -1.42 19.67
N LEU A 15 34.00 -0.33 20.09
CA LEU A 15 34.11 0.19 21.45
C LEU A 15 32.85 -0.18 22.24
N TRP A 16 33.03 -0.61 23.48
CA TRP A 16 31.94 -0.81 24.43
C TRP A 16 31.81 0.45 25.29
N ILE A 17 30.69 1.14 25.19
CA ILE A 17 30.45 2.38 25.92
C ILE A 17 29.29 2.14 26.87
N ARG A 18 29.57 2.13 28.17
CA ARG A 18 28.56 2.04 29.21
C ARG A 18 27.91 3.41 29.39
N VAL A 19 26.60 3.47 29.16
CA VAL A 19 25.80 4.70 29.24
C VAL A 19 25.08 4.74 30.59
N HIS A 20 25.07 5.89 31.24
CA HIS A 20 24.44 6.08 32.56
C HIS A 20 23.25 7.04 32.43
N THR A 21 22.39 6.77 31.45
CA THR A 21 21.20 7.57 31.15
C THR A 21 19.98 6.66 31.17
N THR A 22 18.99 7.00 32.00
CA THR A 22 17.72 6.27 32.09
C THR A 22 16.97 6.30 30.76
N GLY A 23 16.57 5.14 30.23
CA GLY A 23 15.78 5.03 28.98
C GLY A 23 16.55 4.52 27.75
N PHE A 24 17.84 4.21 27.89
CA PHE A 24 18.66 3.60 26.84
C PHE A 24 19.16 2.22 27.26
N SER A 25 19.66 1.43 26.30
CA SER A 25 20.47 0.25 26.60
C SER A 25 21.64 0.67 27.47
N ASP A 26 21.91 -0.07 28.56
CA ASP A 26 22.99 0.21 29.50
C ASP A 26 24.37 0.28 28.81
N GLU A 27 24.45 -0.25 27.58
CA GLU A 27 25.64 -0.39 26.76
C GLU A 27 25.35 -0.04 25.29
N VAL A 28 26.29 0.69 24.67
CA VAL A 28 26.30 1.04 23.24
C VAL A 28 27.61 0.56 22.62
N VAL A 29 27.53 -0.07 21.44
CA VAL A 29 28.65 -0.79 20.81
C VAL A 29 28.95 -0.27 19.41
N PRO A 30 29.45 0.97 19.25
CA PRO A 30 29.77 1.50 17.94
C PRO A 30 30.93 0.77 17.28
N VAL A 31 30.86 0.65 15.96
CA VAL A 31 32.02 0.31 15.11
C VAL A 31 32.83 1.59 14.92
N VAL A 32 34.15 1.51 15.07
CA VAL A 32 35.07 2.65 14.93
C VAL A 32 36.18 2.34 13.93
N SER A 33 36.82 3.36 13.39
CA SER A 33 38.01 3.17 12.56
C SER A 33 39.21 2.71 13.41
N GLU A 34 40.24 2.17 12.76
CA GLU A 34 41.47 1.71 13.42
C GLU A 34 42.21 2.84 14.14
N ILE A 35 42.24 4.03 13.55
CA ILE A 35 42.84 5.22 14.15
C ILE A 35 42.11 5.59 15.44
N GLU A 36 40.77 5.59 15.40
CA GLU A 36 39.92 5.95 16.53
C GLU A 36 40.03 4.92 17.67
N PHE A 37 40.03 3.63 17.31
CA PHE A 37 40.21 2.51 18.23
C PHE A 37 41.53 2.56 19.00
N HIS A 38 42.59 3.14 18.43
CA HIS A 38 43.86 3.30 19.14
C HIS A 38 44.00 4.66 19.84
N SER A 39 43.23 5.66 19.43
CA SER A 39 43.28 7.01 20.02
C SER A 39 42.47 7.13 21.32
N ILE A 40 41.38 6.38 21.42
CA ILE A 40 40.51 6.33 22.59
C ILE A 40 41.09 5.32 23.57
N ARG A 41 41.12 5.63 24.87
CA ARG A 41 41.61 4.71 25.92
C ARG A 41 40.45 4.13 26.72
N ASP A 42 40.72 3.00 27.37
CA ASP A 42 39.80 2.43 28.35
C ASP A 42 39.61 3.41 29.52
N GLY A 43 38.36 3.62 29.92
CA GLY A 43 38.01 4.54 31.00
C GLY A 43 37.86 6.01 30.57
N ASP A 44 38.12 6.35 29.31
CA ASP A 44 37.88 7.70 28.80
C ASP A 44 36.40 8.08 28.91
N THR A 45 36.17 9.38 29.16
CA THR A 45 34.82 9.96 29.11
C THR A 45 34.57 10.47 27.70
N ILE A 46 33.56 9.89 27.04
CA ILE A 46 33.20 10.20 25.65
C ILE A 46 31.77 10.73 25.62
N LEU A 47 31.57 11.81 24.88
CA LEU A 47 30.26 12.35 24.55
C LEU A 47 29.73 11.62 23.30
N LEU A 48 28.46 11.22 23.37
CA LEU A 48 27.76 10.52 22.30
C LEU A 48 26.90 11.52 21.53
N ASP A 49 27.21 11.75 20.26
CA ASP A 49 26.38 12.55 19.36
C ASP A 49 25.34 11.64 18.69
N TYR A 50 24.08 11.74 19.12
CA TYR A 50 23.01 10.83 18.74
C TYR A 50 21.70 11.57 18.41
N SER A 51 20.89 10.98 17.52
CA SER A 51 19.49 11.43 17.32
C SER A 51 18.54 10.59 18.16
N PRO A 52 17.77 11.18 19.09
CA PRO A 52 16.79 10.45 19.89
C PRO A 52 15.63 9.91 19.06
N ASN A 53 15.26 10.60 17.97
CA ASN A 53 14.11 10.20 17.15
C ASN A 53 14.46 9.10 16.15
N LEU A 54 15.71 9.06 15.71
CA LEU A 54 16.17 8.07 14.72
C LEU A 54 16.89 6.89 15.38
N HIS A 55 17.24 6.99 16.67
CA HIS A 55 18.05 6.01 17.40
C HIS A 55 19.38 5.69 16.70
N ILE A 56 19.99 6.71 16.10
CA ILE A 56 21.27 6.61 15.38
C ILE A 56 22.35 7.38 16.12
N LEU A 57 23.51 6.75 16.29
CA LEU A 57 24.72 7.36 16.82
C LEU A 57 25.58 7.88 15.64
N TYR A 58 25.85 9.17 15.61
CA TYR A 58 26.55 9.83 14.50
C TYR A 58 28.06 9.91 14.73
N ALA A 59 28.44 10.35 15.93
CA ALA A 59 29.81 10.60 16.27
C ALA A 59 30.09 10.34 17.74
N LEU A 60 31.36 10.16 18.04
CA LEU A 60 31.92 10.15 19.37
C LEU A 60 32.76 11.41 19.54
N GLU A 61 32.66 12.09 20.67
CA GLU A 61 33.51 13.24 20.98
C GLU A 61 34.29 12.98 22.27
N GLY A 62 35.61 13.07 22.18
CA GLY A 62 36.52 12.78 23.29
C GLY A 62 37.85 13.48 23.08
N ASN A 63 38.50 13.91 24.18
CA ASN A 63 39.80 14.58 24.14
C ASN A 63 39.86 15.81 23.18
N GLY A 64 38.74 16.53 23.03
CA GLY A 64 38.63 17.69 22.14
C GLY A 64 38.59 17.36 20.64
N GLN A 65 38.41 16.09 20.29
CA GLN A 65 38.30 15.60 18.91
C GLN A 65 36.93 14.97 18.68
N ARG A 66 36.40 15.16 17.46
CA ARG A 66 35.14 14.56 17.01
C ARG A 66 35.42 13.44 16.01
N TYR A 67 35.00 12.25 16.36
CA TYR A 67 35.22 11.00 15.65
C TYR A 67 33.92 10.59 14.96
N VAL A 68 33.90 10.58 13.63
CA VAL A 68 32.69 10.28 12.85
C VAL A 68 32.62 8.79 12.62
N LEU A 69 31.52 8.17 13.04
CA LEU A 69 31.41 6.71 13.00
C LEU A 69 31.32 6.18 11.56
N PRO A 70 32.02 5.09 11.23
CA PRO A 70 31.81 4.39 9.97
C PRO A 70 30.34 3.94 9.87
N ASN A 71 29.70 4.23 8.73
CA ASN A 71 28.28 4.03 8.44
C ASN A 71 27.28 5.00 9.10
N SER A 72 27.73 6.04 9.82
CA SER A 72 26.84 7.13 10.25
C SER A 72 26.65 8.23 9.20
N GLY A 73 27.30 8.09 8.05
CA GLY A 73 27.19 8.99 6.92
C GLY A 73 25.74 9.16 6.50
N SER A 74 25.24 10.40 6.63
CA SER A 74 23.87 10.81 6.29
C SER A 74 23.43 10.38 4.88
N SER A 75 24.37 10.16 3.95
CA SER A 75 24.10 9.74 2.58
C SER A 75 23.41 8.37 2.48
N GLY A 76 23.83 7.37 3.24
CA GLY A 76 23.23 6.02 3.18
C GLY A 76 21.79 5.99 3.71
N ILE A 77 21.56 6.71 4.81
CA ILE A 77 20.24 6.84 5.43
C ILE A 77 19.32 7.69 4.55
N PHE A 78 19.83 8.77 3.96
CA PHE A 78 19.06 9.64 3.06
C PHE A 78 18.66 8.90 1.78
N VAL A 79 19.57 8.15 1.15
CA VAL A 79 19.27 7.35 -0.05
C VAL A 79 18.24 6.26 0.27
N GLY A 80 18.39 5.57 1.40
CA GLY A 80 17.41 4.57 1.84
C GLY A 80 16.03 5.18 2.12
N ALA A 81 15.98 6.32 2.81
CA ALA A 81 14.75 7.04 3.10
C ALA A 81 14.07 7.53 1.81
N VAL A 82 14.83 8.13 0.88
CA VAL A 82 14.31 8.58 -0.43
C VAL A 82 13.79 7.40 -1.24
N ALA A 83 14.50 6.27 -1.28
CA ALA A 83 14.05 5.07 -1.98
C ALA A 83 12.74 4.53 -1.39
N LEU A 84 12.61 4.49 -0.06
CA LEU A 84 11.37 4.08 0.61
C LEU A 84 10.22 5.07 0.37
N LEU A 85 10.52 6.37 0.32
CA LEU A 85 9.52 7.41 0.07
C LEU A 85 9.01 7.36 -1.37
N LEU A 86 9.91 7.12 -2.34
CA LEU A 86 9.55 6.89 -3.75
C LEU A 86 8.75 5.60 -3.93
N LEU A 87 9.14 4.53 -3.23
CA LEU A 87 8.40 3.27 -3.28
C LEU A 87 6.98 3.46 -2.70
N GLY A 88 6.88 4.17 -1.56
CA GLY A 88 5.61 4.52 -0.94
C GLY A 88 4.73 5.39 -1.85
N SER A 89 5.30 6.39 -2.52
CA SER A 89 4.54 7.27 -3.42
C SER A 89 4.01 6.54 -4.66
N VAL A 90 4.80 5.63 -5.24
CA VAL A 90 4.35 4.79 -6.36
C VAL A 90 3.22 3.84 -5.93
N LEU A 91 3.32 3.25 -4.73
CA LEU A 91 2.28 2.39 -4.18
C LEU A 91 0.96 3.13 -3.88
N LEU A 92 1.01 4.45 -3.66
CA LEU A 92 -0.15 5.28 -3.34
C LEU A 92 -0.91 5.80 -4.55
N LEU A 93 -0.32 5.76 -5.75
CA LEU A 93 -0.97 6.25 -6.98
C LEU A 93 -2.31 5.55 -7.26
N TYR A 94 -2.34 4.21 -7.19
CA TYR A 94 -3.55 3.45 -7.48
C TYR A 94 -4.67 3.67 -6.44
N PRO A 95 -4.41 3.58 -5.12
CA PRO A 95 -5.38 3.97 -4.09
C PRO A 95 -5.90 5.40 -4.24
N ALA A 96 -5.03 6.37 -4.59
CA ALA A 96 -5.42 7.75 -4.78
C ALA A 96 -6.36 7.93 -5.97
N VAL A 97 -6.08 7.28 -7.11
CA VAL A 97 -6.96 7.31 -8.29
C VAL A 97 -8.32 6.67 -7.97
N LEU A 98 -8.34 5.52 -7.30
CA LEU A 98 -9.58 4.89 -6.87
C LEU A 98 -10.39 5.78 -5.90
N ALA A 99 -9.72 6.41 -4.94
CA ALA A 99 -10.36 7.33 -4.00
C ALA A 99 -10.92 8.57 -4.71
N TYR A 100 -10.19 9.11 -5.67
CA TYR A 100 -10.63 10.23 -6.50
C TYR A 100 -11.87 9.86 -7.34
N TRP A 101 -11.85 8.72 -8.03
CA TRP A 101 -13.01 8.24 -8.78
C TRP A 101 -14.20 7.95 -7.89
N GLY A 102 -13.97 7.31 -6.72
CA GLY A 102 -15.01 7.07 -5.73
C GLY A 102 -15.63 8.37 -5.19
N TRP A 103 -14.80 9.38 -4.90
CA TRP A 103 -15.27 10.70 -4.45
C TRP A 103 -16.10 11.40 -5.51
N ARG A 104 -15.61 11.45 -6.75
CA ARG A 104 -16.32 12.08 -7.87
C ARG A 104 -17.67 11.42 -8.12
N ASP A 105 -17.73 10.11 -8.04
CA ASP A 105 -18.96 9.34 -8.24
C ASP A 105 -19.98 9.53 -7.10
N LEU A 106 -19.50 9.71 -5.87
CA LEU A 106 -20.33 9.99 -4.69
C LEU A 106 -20.93 11.40 -4.72
N TYR A 107 -20.14 12.40 -5.10
CA TYR A 107 -20.53 13.80 -4.99
C TYR A 107 -21.27 14.31 -6.24
N ASP A 108 -20.88 13.82 -7.42
CA ASP A 108 -21.38 14.29 -8.70
C ASP A 108 -22.38 13.32 -9.32
N ARG A 109 -23.38 12.92 -8.50
CA ARG A 109 -24.33 11.84 -8.83
C ARG A 109 -25.09 12.04 -10.14
N ARG A 110 -25.16 13.26 -10.67
CA ARG A 110 -25.98 13.60 -11.84
C ARG A 110 -25.19 13.66 -13.15
N GLU A 111 -23.92 14.07 -13.11
CA GLU A 111 -23.07 14.13 -14.32
C GLU A 111 -22.20 12.86 -14.50
N SER A 112 -21.93 12.13 -13.41
CA SER A 112 -21.04 10.97 -13.46
C SER A 112 -21.75 9.63 -13.69
N ARG A 113 -23.07 9.55 -13.49
CA ARG A 113 -23.86 8.34 -13.69
C ARG A 113 -24.42 8.30 -15.09
N CYS A 114 -24.18 7.21 -15.79
CA CYS A 114 -24.76 6.97 -17.10
C CYS A 114 -26.01 6.11 -16.93
N GLU A 115 -27.10 6.54 -17.53
CA GLU A 115 -28.34 5.79 -17.66
C GLU A 115 -28.44 5.29 -19.10
N ILE A 116 -28.61 3.98 -19.27
CA ILE A 116 -28.71 3.37 -20.60
C ILE A 116 -29.60 2.14 -20.55
N THR A 117 -30.18 1.80 -21.70
CA THR A 117 -30.96 0.57 -21.89
C THR A 117 -30.10 -0.49 -22.57
N GLY A 118 -30.11 -1.70 -22.02
CA GLY A 118 -29.35 -2.82 -22.57
C GLY A 118 -30.10 -4.15 -22.54
N LYS A 119 -29.72 -5.06 -23.43
CA LYS A 119 -30.22 -6.43 -23.47
C LYS A 119 -29.25 -7.36 -22.72
N VAL A 120 -29.79 -8.22 -21.87
CA VAL A 120 -29.02 -9.24 -21.15
C VAL A 120 -28.52 -10.31 -22.13
N ILE A 121 -27.21 -10.34 -22.39
CA ILE A 121 -26.59 -11.36 -23.25
C ILE A 121 -26.24 -12.60 -22.44
N SER A 122 -25.73 -12.43 -21.22
CA SER A 122 -25.34 -13.54 -20.37
C SER A 122 -25.37 -13.18 -18.89
N LEU A 123 -25.54 -14.22 -18.07
CA LEU A 123 -25.52 -14.15 -16.61
C LEU A 123 -24.50 -15.16 -16.12
N ARG A 124 -23.65 -14.75 -15.18
CA ARG A 124 -22.62 -15.60 -14.58
C ARG A 124 -22.66 -15.50 -13.06
N ALA A 125 -22.79 -16.64 -12.40
CA ALA A 125 -22.47 -16.79 -10.99
C ALA A 125 -21.13 -17.54 -10.88
N ALA A 126 -20.15 -16.95 -10.20
CA ALA A 126 -18.89 -17.60 -9.92
C ALA A 126 -18.69 -17.62 -8.40
N ALA A 127 -18.59 -18.82 -7.82
CA ALA A 127 -18.07 -18.96 -6.48
C ALA A 127 -16.65 -18.38 -6.51
N GLN A 128 -16.39 -17.33 -5.74
CA GLN A 128 -15.05 -16.76 -5.64
C GLN A 128 -14.19 -17.75 -4.87
N THR A 129 -13.64 -18.74 -5.59
CA THR A 129 -12.66 -19.69 -5.04
C THR A 129 -11.51 -18.86 -4.51
N ARG A 130 -11.05 -19.14 -3.27
CA ARG A 130 -9.89 -18.52 -2.64
C ARG A 130 -8.77 -18.34 -3.68
N ALA A 131 -8.71 -17.19 -4.33
CA ALA A 131 -7.53 -16.82 -5.07
C ALA A 131 -6.52 -16.52 -3.97
N GLY A 132 -5.48 -17.36 -3.84
CA GLY A 132 -4.36 -17.15 -2.93
C GLY A 132 -3.57 -15.92 -3.31
N ARG A 133 -4.20 -14.74 -3.27
CA ARG A 133 -3.54 -13.45 -3.39
C ARG A 133 -3.08 -13.06 -1.99
N PRO A 134 -1.79 -12.79 -1.79
CA PRO A 134 -1.31 -12.28 -0.51
C PRO A 134 -2.00 -10.95 -0.20
N GLY A 135 -2.51 -10.82 1.02
CA GLY A 135 -3.20 -9.65 1.52
C GLY A 135 -3.37 -9.74 3.04
N LEU A 136 -3.31 -8.60 3.73
CA LEU A 136 -3.35 -8.51 5.20
C LEU A 136 -4.73 -8.81 5.80
N THR A 137 -5.79 -8.83 5.00
CA THR A 137 -7.15 -9.14 5.46
C THR A 137 -7.73 -10.33 4.69
N PRO A 138 -8.25 -11.35 5.39
CA PRO A 138 -8.96 -12.44 4.72
C PRO A 138 -10.23 -11.87 4.08
N ARG A 139 -10.32 -11.94 2.74
CA ARG A 139 -11.54 -11.52 2.03
C ARG A 139 -12.62 -12.58 2.27
N PRO A 140 -13.86 -12.19 2.63
CA PRO A 140 -14.94 -13.15 2.80
C PRO A 140 -15.20 -13.89 1.49
N ALA A 141 -15.37 -15.21 1.57
CA ALA A 141 -15.77 -16.04 0.44
C ALA A 141 -17.21 -15.66 0.07
N ARG A 142 -17.37 -14.85 -0.98
CA ARG A 142 -18.67 -14.41 -1.46
C ARG A 142 -18.86 -14.89 -2.90
N THR A 143 -20.02 -15.43 -3.21
CA THR A 143 -20.39 -15.72 -4.60
C THR A 143 -20.50 -14.40 -5.36
N TRP A 144 -19.77 -14.30 -6.46
CA TRP A 144 -19.84 -13.16 -7.36
C TRP A 144 -20.93 -13.42 -8.41
N TYR A 145 -21.85 -12.48 -8.56
CA TYR A 145 -22.90 -12.50 -9.58
C TYR A 145 -22.63 -11.38 -10.57
N GLY A 146 -22.61 -11.73 -11.85
CA GLY A 146 -22.35 -10.79 -12.93
C GLY A 146 -23.34 -10.93 -14.08
N VAL A 147 -23.54 -9.83 -14.79
CA VAL A 147 -24.40 -9.73 -15.97
C VAL A 147 -23.62 -9.07 -17.11
N ALA A 148 -23.75 -9.60 -18.31
CA ALA A 148 -23.24 -8.97 -19.53
C ALA A 148 -24.40 -8.36 -20.31
N LEU A 149 -24.31 -7.07 -20.62
CA LEU A 149 -25.32 -6.30 -21.32
C LEU A 149 -24.79 -5.83 -22.68
N SER A 150 -25.64 -5.94 -23.71
CA SER A 150 -25.47 -5.24 -24.98
C SER A 150 -26.26 -3.95 -24.93
N PHE A 151 -25.64 -2.80 -25.18
CA PHE A 151 -26.39 -1.54 -25.23
C PHE A 151 -27.17 -1.41 -26.54
N ILE A 152 -28.42 -0.94 -26.44
CA ILE A 152 -29.36 -0.87 -27.57
C ILE A 152 -29.25 0.47 -28.32
N ASP A 153 -28.83 1.55 -27.66
CA ASP A 153 -28.90 2.93 -28.18
C ASP A 153 -27.57 3.55 -28.64
N THR A 154 -26.43 2.89 -28.43
CA THR A 154 -25.12 3.43 -28.86
C THR A 154 -24.87 3.12 -30.33
N SER A 155 -25.03 4.14 -31.18
CA SER A 155 -24.81 4.17 -32.64
C SER A 155 -23.40 3.80 -33.13
N ALA A 156 -22.52 3.27 -32.27
CA ALA A 156 -21.18 2.84 -32.63
C ALA A 156 -20.78 1.60 -31.81
N LEU A 157 -20.72 0.46 -32.51
CA LEU A 157 -20.38 -0.88 -32.02
C LEU A 157 -21.33 -1.48 -30.97
N GLU A 158 -21.67 -2.76 -31.15
CA GLU A 158 -22.22 -3.62 -30.09
C GLU A 158 -21.22 -3.72 -28.94
N GLN A 159 -21.21 -2.73 -28.05
CA GLN A 159 -20.34 -2.74 -26.88
C GLN A 159 -20.99 -3.60 -25.81
N VAL A 160 -20.37 -4.76 -25.55
CA VAL A 160 -20.77 -5.64 -24.46
C VAL A 160 -20.03 -5.24 -23.19
N MET A 161 -20.77 -4.81 -22.17
CA MET A 161 -20.23 -4.49 -20.86
C MET A 161 -20.65 -5.53 -19.82
N THR A 162 -19.74 -5.86 -18.91
CA THR A 162 -20.01 -6.78 -17.80
C THR A 162 -20.05 -6.02 -16.49
N PHE A 163 -21.09 -6.24 -15.70
CA PHE A 163 -21.30 -5.60 -14.41
C PHE A 163 -21.42 -6.64 -13.32
N ALA A 164 -20.89 -6.31 -12.13
CA ALA A 164 -21.20 -7.06 -10.92
C ALA A 164 -22.54 -6.58 -10.36
N ILE A 165 -23.43 -7.51 -10.03
CA ILE A 165 -24.78 -7.22 -9.52
C ILE A 165 -25.07 -7.96 -8.22
N ARG A 166 -26.12 -7.53 -7.52
CA ARG A 166 -26.61 -8.22 -6.31
C ARG A 166 -27.27 -9.54 -6.69
N GLU A 167 -27.23 -10.51 -5.77
CA GLU A 167 -27.85 -11.83 -5.96
C GLU A 167 -29.36 -11.74 -6.23
N GLU A 168 -30.05 -10.85 -5.53
CA GLU A 168 -31.51 -10.62 -5.70
C GLU A 168 -31.84 -10.24 -7.14
N VAL A 169 -31.11 -9.27 -7.69
CA VAL A 169 -31.24 -8.79 -9.08
C VAL A 169 -30.81 -9.88 -10.06
N TYR A 170 -29.74 -10.62 -9.76
CA TYR A 170 -29.31 -11.73 -10.61
C TYR A 170 -30.39 -12.80 -10.76
N LYS A 171 -31.09 -13.13 -9.67
CA LYS A 171 -32.15 -14.14 -9.67
C LYS A 171 -33.41 -13.69 -10.41
N SER A 172 -33.67 -12.38 -10.50
CA SER A 172 -34.82 -11.84 -11.23
C SER A 172 -34.58 -11.70 -12.74
N LEU A 173 -33.33 -11.70 -13.18
CA LEU A 173 -32.96 -11.49 -14.59
C LEU A 173 -32.84 -12.81 -15.35
N ARG A 174 -33.16 -12.76 -16.64
CA ARG A 174 -32.94 -13.83 -17.61
C ARG A 174 -32.20 -13.31 -18.82
N ARG A 175 -31.58 -14.25 -19.54
CA ARG A 175 -30.96 -13.95 -20.83
C ARG A 175 -32.05 -13.51 -21.81
N GLY A 176 -31.82 -12.40 -22.48
CA GLY A 176 -32.76 -11.80 -23.42
C GLY A 176 -33.56 -10.64 -22.86
N ASP A 177 -33.62 -10.48 -21.53
CA ASP A 177 -34.35 -9.39 -20.88
C ASP A 177 -33.78 -8.03 -21.28
N ILE A 178 -34.66 -7.04 -21.40
CA ILE A 178 -34.28 -5.66 -21.61
C ILE A 178 -34.30 -4.96 -20.25
N VAL A 179 -33.18 -4.36 -19.88
CA VAL A 179 -32.98 -3.71 -18.59
C VAL A 179 -32.57 -2.26 -18.78
N HIS A 180 -33.11 -1.41 -17.92
CA HIS A 180 -32.59 -0.08 -17.70
C HIS A 180 -31.49 -0.16 -16.64
N ILE A 181 -30.30 0.36 -16.95
CA ILE A 181 -29.15 0.35 -16.05
C ILE A 181 -28.65 1.76 -15.78
N THR A 182 -28.44 2.06 -14.50
CA THR A 182 -27.68 3.21 -14.04
C THR A 182 -26.32 2.73 -13.55
N TYR A 183 -25.23 3.16 -14.18
CA TYR A 183 -23.88 2.71 -13.85
C TYR A 183 -22.86 3.86 -13.80
N SER A 184 -21.77 3.62 -13.07
CA SER A 184 -20.59 4.48 -13.10
C SER A 184 -19.66 4.05 -14.24
N PRO A 185 -19.36 4.93 -15.22
CA PRO A 185 -18.44 4.61 -16.31
C PRO A 185 -17.00 4.43 -15.83
N ASN A 186 -16.63 5.04 -14.70
CA ASN A 186 -15.26 4.97 -14.16
C ASN A 186 -15.05 3.80 -13.20
N LEU A 187 -16.08 3.42 -12.43
CA LEU A 187 -15.99 2.32 -11.47
C LEU A 187 -16.49 0.99 -12.04
N HIS A 188 -17.09 0.99 -13.24
CA HIS A 188 -17.76 -0.16 -13.86
C HIS A 188 -18.72 -0.89 -12.90
N TYR A 189 -19.38 -0.10 -12.05
CA TYR A 189 -20.28 -0.56 -11.02
C TYR A 189 -21.72 -0.17 -11.39
N ALA A 190 -22.62 -1.15 -11.36
CA ALA A 190 -24.04 -0.94 -11.61
C ALA A 190 -24.74 -0.57 -10.30
N TYR A 191 -25.36 0.62 -10.27
CA TYR A 191 -26.13 1.10 -9.12
C TYR A 191 -27.53 0.53 -9.10
N VAL A 192 -28.19 0.55 -10.26
CA VAL A 192 -29.57 0.11 -10.46
C VAL A 192 -29.62 -0.68 -11.75
N VAL A 193 -30.29 -1.82 -11.71
CA VAL A 193 -30.62 -2.63 -12.88
C VAL A 193 -32.06 -3.04 -12.72
N GLU A 194 -32.94 -2.47 -13.54
CA GLU A 194 -34.37 -2.70 -13.47
C GLU A 194 -34.86 -3.27 -14.80
N PRO A 195 -35.65 -4.36 -14.80
CA PRO A 195 -36.27 -4.85 -16.01
C PRO A 195 -37.28 -3.82 -16.52
N ILE A 196 -37.27 -3.56 -17.83
CA ILE A 196 -38.31 -2.75 -18.47
C ILE A 196 -39.52 -3.67 -18.66
N GLU A 197 -40.50 -3.57 -17.77
CA GLU A 197 -41.77 -4.31 -17.92
C GLU A 197 -42.51 -3.81 -19.17
N GLY A 198 -42.34 -4.52 -20.29
CA GLY A 198 -42.96 -4.14 -21.56
C GLY A 198 -42.54 -4.96 -22.80
N GLY A 199 -41.65 -5.95 -22.67
CA GLY A 199 -41.37 -6.89 -23.76
C GLY A 199 -42.25 -8.13 -23.65
N GLU A 200 -43.08 -8.37 -24.66
CA GLU A 200 -44.00 -9.50 -24.79
C GLU A 200 -43.42 -10.81 -24.22
N ARG A 201 -44.20 -11.43 -23.32
CA ARG A 201 -44.09 -12.86 -23.04
C ARG A 201 -44.46 -13.60 -24.32
N ALA A 202 -43.47 -13.92 -25.15
CA ALA A 202 -43.64 -14.93 -26.19
C ALA A 202 -43.45 -16.31 -25.53
N GLU A 203 -44.52 -17.10 -25.61
CA GLU A 203 -44.60 -18.52 -25.23
C GLU A 203 -43.54 -19.40 -25.90
#